data_AF-B4FEL6-F1
#
_entry.id   AF-B4FEL6-F1
#
_cell.length_a   1.000
_cell.length_b   1.000
_cell.length_c   1.000
_cell.angle_alpha   90.00
_cell.angle_beta   90.00
_cell.angle_gamma   90.00
#
_symmetry.space_group_name_H-M   'P 1'
#
loop_
_entity.id
_entity.type
_entity.pdbx_description
1 polymer ?
#
loop_
_entity_poly.entity_id
_entity_poly.type
_entity_poly.pdbx_seq_one_letter_code
_entity_poly.pdbx_strand_id
1 'polypeptide(L)'
;MVKAVLGDEEHLKAFEETLASPSSPPCQAQVGLVVGKLSSSSDRALVYALLPTPLTDAAAPACSLRAAPKSKPSKGGGKAPSSSDASLDFDVEWISEHARQVSRMLLGGMSVMGAYVWASEASFKATSPAVLSQVIRAICQACYGSASGVRLLVHISYSPRRWACRICEVASGSLRPCDFKYSKLLASLQTFRCTYNFEIRLTSVQAEPFKKIILKAISHLTEEVQNARALVDGQLFSEEMNISTEDPHQVDFLVPFKNAVPVEECSLEGVAGLIRFIGSVSALAYLGPKESISEAISDLKADIVTSLKSRLDIILDEADDGPATAEVEKSPSQKATQVIFHELREPYSFSFPRRVLIPWLSGTYVCDYLQQPETAEDAVDRFKEVIGALETAVERSSILEPESAAAACSVLESFWDMVPGSGSGGQGGSSKLKDSHSIQKDDSSKGQGGLHFSIVAALIVLLVALIAGLFFTGSAGYPVT
;
A
#
# COMPACT_ATOMS: atom_id res chain seq x y z
N MET A 1 -16.27 18.43 -6.15
CA MET A 1 -16.42 19.09 -4.82
C MET A 1 -17.27 18.17 -3.99
N VAL A 2 -16.85 17.77 -2.78
CA VAL A 2 -17.60 16.76 -1.99
C VAL A 2 -19.01 17.28 -1.67
N LYS A 3 -20.02 16.64 -2.24
CA LYS A 3 -21.44 17.02 -2.13
C LYS A 3 -22.15 16.32 -0.98
N ALA A 4 -21.71 15.11 -0.63
CA ALA A 4 -22.31 14.31 0.42
C ALA A 4 -21.28 13.40 1.09
N VAL A 5 -21.46 13.17 2.39
CA VAL A 5 -20.67 12.19 3.15
C VAL A 5 -21.59 11.03 3.54
N LEU A 6 -21.20 9.84 3.14
CA LEU A 6 -21.84 8.59 3.51
C LEU A 6 -20.91 7.84 4.46
N GLY A 7 -21.43 7.31 5.56
CA GLY A 7 -20.66 6.49 6.49
C GLY A 7 -21.24 5.08 6.60
N ASP A 8 -20.37 4.10 6.81
CA ASP A 8 -20.79 2.72 7.01
C ASP A 8 -21.63 2.61 8.30
N GLU A 9 -22.86 2.13 8.16
CA GLU A 9 -23.82 2.14 9.26
C GLU A 9 -23.43 1.22 10.41
N GLU A 10 -22.98 0.02 10.09
CA GLU A 10 -22.73 -1.04 11.07
C GLU A 10 -21.52 -0.69 11.94
N HIS A 11 -20.40 -0.37 11.32
CA HIS A 11 -19.15 -0.12 12.03
C HIS A 11 -19.16 1.20 12.79
N LEU A 12 -19.73 2.26 12.21
CA LEU A 12 -19.75 3.57 12.88
C LEU A 12 -20.68 3.59 14.09
N LYS A 13 -21.81 2.87 14.05
CA LYS A 13 -22.69 2.72 15.21
C LYS A 13 -22.04 1.88 16.30
N ALA A 14 -21.43 0.75 15.95
CA ALA A 14 -20.69 -0.07 16.91
C ALA A 14 -19.55 0.71 17.58
N PHE A 15 -18.86 1.54 16.81
CA PHE A 15 -17.83 2.44 17.33
C PHE A 15 -18.40 3.49 18.29
N GLU A 16 -19.50 4.18 17.93
CA GLU A 16 -20.17 5.14 18.82
C GLU A 16 -20.63 4.50 20.14
N GLU A 17 -21.17 3.28 20.07
CA GLU A 17 -21.57 2.52 21.25
C GLU A 17 -20.37 2.20 22.15
N THR A 18 -19.22 1.87 21.55
CA THR A 18 -17.97 1.65 22.28
C THR A 18 -17.49 2.93 22.97
N LEU A 19 -17.54 4.08 22.29
CA LEU A 19 -17.19 5.39 22.87
C LEU A 19 -18.12 5.80 24.01
N ALA A 20 -19.41 5.48 23.87
CA ALA A 20 -20.42 5.79 24.87
C ALA A 20 -20.45 4.80 26.04
N SER A 21 -19.78 3.66 25.90
CA SER A 21 -19.70 2.65 26.94
C SER A 21 -19.04 3.24 28.19
N PRO A 22 -19.59 3.00 29.40
CA PRO A 22 -19.02 3.52 30.62
C PRO A 22 -17.62 2.95 30.85
N SER A 23 -16.60 3.77 30.58
CA SER A 23 -15.20 3.49 30.95
C SER A 23 -14.88 4.08 32.33
N SER A 24 -13.93 3.48 33.04
CA SER A 24 -13.40 4.01 34.30
C SER A 24 -11.89 4.24 34.17
N PRO A 25 -11.41 5.50 34.16
CA PRO A 25 -12.18 6.75 34.19
C PRO A 25 -12.95 7.03 32.88
N PRO A 26 -13.99 7.89 32.92
CA PRO A 26 -14.75 8.25 31.72
C PRO A 26 -13.88 9.04 30.74
N CYS A 27 -13.87 8.62 29.48
CA CYS A 27 -13.17 9.33 28.41
C CYS A 27 -13.86 10.70 28.15
N GLN A 28 -13.20 11.78 28.55
CA GLN A 28 -13.73 13.16 28.39
C GLN A 28 -13.47 13.74 27.00
N ALA A 29 -12.36 13.33 26.38
CA ALA A 29 -11.98 13.75 25.03
C ALA A 29 -11.16 12.64 24.36
N GLN A 30 -11.39 12.42 23.08
CA GLN A 30 -10.58 11.54 22.24
C GLN A 30 -10.53 12.11 20.83
N VAL A 31 -9.41 11.83 20.15
CA VAL A 31 -9.21 12.14 18.73
C VAL A 31 -8.78 10.85 18.03
N GLY A 32 -9.10 10.78 16.75
CA GLY A 32 -8.63 9.71 15.89
C GLY A 32 -8.82 10.05 14.43
N LEU A 33 -8.60 9.05 13.57
CA LEU A 33 -8.58 9.20 12.12
C LEU A 33 -9.91 8.76 11.51
N VAL A 34 -10.28 9.40 10.41
CA VAL A 34 -11.40 9.00 9.56
C VAL A 34 -10.82 8.27 8.36
N VAL A 35 -11.10 6.97 8.22
CA VAL A 35 -10.63 6.17 7.09
C VAL A 35 -11.75 5.95 6.09
N GLY A 36 -11.43 6.11 4.82
CA GLY A 36 -12.34 5.82 3.73
C GLY A 36 -11.88 6.40 2.40
N LYS A 37 -12.82 6.79 1.53
CA LYS A 37 -12.53 7.25 0.18
C LYS A 37 -13.15 8.61 -0.15
N LEU A 38 -12.34 9.51 -0.72
CA LEU A 38 -12.84 10.72 -1.37
C LEU A 38 -13.01 10.42 -2.86
N SER A 39 -14.22 10.02 -3.24
CA SER A 39 -14.55 9.66 -4.62
C SER A 39 -14.57 10.88 -5.53
N SER A 40 -13.71 10.86 -6.53
CA SER A 40 -13.65 11.86 -7.59
C SER A 40 -14.80 11.69 -8.59
N SER A 41 -15.19 10.44 -8.88
CA SER A 41 -16.24 10.13 -9.87
C SER A 41 -17.65 10.46 -9.37
N SER A 42 -17.91 10.25 -8.07
CA SER A 42 -19.25 10.39 -7.48
C SER A 42 -19.47 11.69 -6.70
N ASP A 43 -18.44 12.54 -6.54
CA ASP A 43 -18.43 13.73 -5.67
C ASP A 43 -18.83 13.40 -4.21
N ARG A 44 -18.56 12.17 -3.74
CA ARG A 44 -18.93 11.71 -2.39
C ARG A 44 -17.70 11.38 -1.56
N ALA A 45 -17.83 11.52 -0.25
CA ALA A 45 -16.92 10.90 0.69
C ALA A 45 -17.58 9.65 1.29
N LEU A 46 -16.86 8.53 1.29
CA LEU A 46 -17.30 7.25 1.82
C LEU A 46 -16.46 6.96 3.07
N VAL A 47 -17.06 7.06 4.26
CA VAL A 47 -16.39 6.78 5.54
C VAL A 47 -16.60 5.32 5.89
N TYR A 48 -15.51 4.55 5.97
CA TYR A 48 -15.56 3.12 6.29
C TYR A 48 -15.37 2.88 7.78
N ALA A 49 -14.44 3.59 8.41
CA ALA A 49 -14.10 3.38 9.81
C ALA A 49 -13.56 4.64 10.50
N LEU A 50 -13.59 4.61 11.82
CA LEU A 50 -12.96 5.59 12.70
C LEU A 50 -11.91 4.88 13.54
N LEU A 51 -10.66 5.34 13.45
CA LEU A 51 -9.54 4.72 14.15
C LEU A 51 -9.10 5.59 15.32
N PRO A 52 -9.25 5.15 16.58
CA PRO A 52 -8.81 5.93 17.72
C PRO A 52 -7.29 6.09 17.70
N THR A 53 -6.80 7.29 18.01
CA THR A 53 -5.36 7.47 18.16
C THR A 53 -4.88 6.71 19.39
N PRO A 54 -3.84 5.85 19.28
CA PRO A 54 -3.26 5.15 20.41
C PRO A 54 -2.82 6.09 21.53
N LEU A 55 -2.72 5.56 22.75
CA LEU A 55 -2.10 6.32 23.84
C LEU A 55 -0.64 6.62 23.50
N THR A 56 -0.15 7.76 23.96
CA THR A 56 1.27 8.09 23.82
C THR A 56 2.13 7.15 24.67
N ASP A 57 3.44 7.16 24.44
CA ASP A 57 4.40 6.39 25.25
C ASP A 57 4.30 6.69 26.76
N ALA A 58 3.84 7.89 27.11
CA ALA A 58 3.57 8.29 28.49
C ALA A 58 2.20 7.81 29.02
N ALA A 59 1.54 6.89 28.31
CA ALA A 59 0.17 6.42 28.55
C ALA A 59 -0.87 7.56 28.61
N ALA A 60 -0.61 8.68 27.93
CA ALA A 60 -1.51 9.83 27.90
C ALA A 60 -2.38 9.82 26.64
N PRO A 61 -3.61 10.34 26.69
CA PRO A 61 -4.43 10.47 25.49
C PRO A 61 -3.90 11.59 24.58
N ALA A 62 -3.92 11.36 23.27
CA ALA A 62 -3.52 12.35 22.25
C ALA A 62 -4.46 13.59 22.19
N CYS A 63 -5.61 13.52 22.86
CA CYS A 63 -6.50 14.67 23.06
C CYS A 63 -6.93 14.76 24.52
N SER A 64 -6.85 15.96 25.09
CA SER A 64 -7.26 16.22 26.48
C SER A 64 -7.95 17.57 26.61
N LEU A 65 -8.61 17.80 27.75
CA LEU A 65 -9.19 19.11 28.07
C LEU A 65 -8.09 20.00 28.66
N ARG A 66 -7.89 21.18 28.07
CA ARG A 66 -6.95 22.17 28.56
C ARG A 66 -7.41 22.66 29.93
N ALA A 67 -6.57 22.47 30.94
CA ALA A 67 -6.84 22.95 32.29
C ALA A 67 -7.05 24.48 32.25
N ALA A 68 -8.16 24.95 32.84
CA ALA A 68 -8.39 26.38 32.99
C ALA A 68 -7.18 27.02 33.71
N PRO A 69 -6.68 28.18 33.25
CA PRO A 69 -5.59 28.85 33.95
C PRO A 69 -6.04 29.12 35.38
N LYS A 70 -5.22 28.72 36.36
CA LYS A 70 -5.46 28.97 37.80
C LYS A 70 -5.66 30.47 38.01
N SER A 71 -6.90 30.95 37.96
CA SER A 71 -7.22 32.31 38.31
C SER A 71 -6.91 32.48 39.80
N LYS A 72 -6.06 33.46 40.13
CA LYS A 72 -5.82 33.89 41.52
C LYS A 72 -7.17 34.02 42.24
N PRO A 73 -7.26 33.64 43.53
CA PRO A 73 -8.51 33.59 44.25
C PRO A 73 -9.08 35.00 44.41
N SER A 74 -10.00 35.39 43.54
CA SER A 74 -10.87 36.54 43.78
C SER A 74 -11.96 36.09 44.73
N LYS A 75 -12.01 36.71 45.91
CA LYS A 75 -13.11 36.60 46.87
C LYS A 75 -14.40 37.09 46.21
N GLY A 76 -15.18 36.18 45.66
CA GLY A 76 -16.51 36.46 45.13
C GLY A 76 -17.12 35.17 44.63
N GLY A 77 -18.16 34.68 45.31
CA GLY A 77 -18.78 33.36 45.11
C GLY A 77 -19.47 33.18 43.75
N GLY A 78 -18.69 33.12 42.68
CA GLY A 78 -19.11 32.60 41.38
C GLY A 78 -18.75 31.12 41.28
N LYS A 79 -19.72 30.30 40.83
CA LYS A 79 -19.53 28.87 40.55
C LYS A 79 -18.18 28.62 39.88
N ALA A 80 -17.41 27.66 40.41
CA ALA A 80 -16.22 27.15 39.74
C ALA A 80 -16.60 26.84 38.28
N PRO A 81 -15.80 27.26 37.28
CA PRO A 81 -16.07 26.90 35.90
C PRO A 81 -16.15 25.38 35.86
N SER A 82 -17.32 24.85 35.50
CA SER A 82 -17.45 23.43 35.27
C SER A 82 -16.43 23.06 34.21
N SER A 83 -15.71 21.95 34.39
CA SER A 83 -14.76 21.41 33.42
C SER A 83 -15.36 21.23 32.01
N SER A 84 -16.69 21.34 31.87
CA SER A 84 -17.44 21.34 30.62
C SER A 84 -16.98 22.35 29.58
N ASP A 85 -16.41 23.49 29.99
CA ASP A 85 -16.13 24.61 29.07
C ASP A 85 -14.63 24.69 28.70
N ALA A 86 -13.84 23.71 29.11
CA ALA A 86 -12.42 23.62 28.75
C ALA A 86 -12.25 23.36 27.25
N SER A 87 -11.34 24.08 26.59
CA SER A 87 -10.99 23.81 25.19
C SER A 87 -10.18 22.53 25.07
N LEU A 88 -10.20 21.92 23.89
CA LEU A 88 -9.42 20.73 23.58
C LEU A 88 -7.97 21.10 23.31
N ASP A 89 -7.07 20.24 23.77
CA ASP A 89 -5.64 20.26 23.47
C ASP A 89 -5.30 18.96 22.72
N PHE A 90 -4.46 19.07 21.70
CA PHE A 90 -4.13 17.95 20.81
C PHE A 90 -2.62 17.77 20.75
N ASP A 91 -2.16 16.53 20.89
CA ASP A 91 -0.81 16.14 20.54
C ASP A 91 -0.72 15.95 19.02
N VAL A 92 -0.41 17.05 18.32
CA VAL A 92 -0.41 17.09 16.86
C VAL A 92 0.65 16.16 16.27
N GLU A 93 1.80 16.04 16.93
CA GLU A 93 2.90 15.20 16.46
C GLU A 93 2.50 13.72 16.53
N TRP A 94 1.96 13.28 17.67
CA TRP A 94 1.50 11.90 17.85
C TRP A 94 0.37 11.52 16.88
N ILE A 95 -0.62 12.41 16.71
CA ILE A 95 -1.72 12.20 15.75
C ILE A 95 -1.18 12.11 14.31
N SER A 96 -0.20 12.95 13.97
CA SER A 96 0.40 12.94 12.63
C SER A 96 1.20 11.67 12.36
N GLU A 97 1.88 11.15 13.37
CA GLU A 97 2.61 9.89 13.29
C GLU A 97 1.67 8.70 13.13
N HIS A 98 0.60 8.65 13.93
CA HIS A 98 -0.46 7.65 13.76
C HIS A 98 -1.05 7.69 12.35
N ALA A 99 -1.32 8.89 11.82
CA ALA A 99 -1.82 9.06 10.46
C ALA A 99 -0.83 8.56 9.40
N ARG A 100 0.47 8.82 9.58
CA ARG A 100 1.53 8.33 8.69
C ARG A 100 1.53 6.80 8.65
N GLN A 101 1.50 6.15 9.82
CA GLN A 101 1.50 4.69 9.93
C GLN A 101 0.25 4.09 9.27
N VAL A 102 -0.95 4.58 9.62
CA VAL A 102 -2.20 4.11 9.00
C VAL A 102 -2.17 4.31 7.49
N SER A 103 -1.70 5.45 7.00
CA SER A 103 -1.66 5.72 5.55
C SER A 103 -0.81 4.72 4.76
N ARG A 104 0.24 4.14 5.39
CA ARG A 104 1.08 3.10 4.78
C ARG A 104 0.41 1.73 4.76
N MET A 105 -0.56 1.50 5.64
CA MET A 105 -1.29 0.23 5.76
C MET A 105 -2.52 0.16 4.85
N LEU A 106 -3.05 1.29 4.39
CA LEU A 106 -4.25 1.31 3.56
C LEU A 106 -3.94 0.89 2.11
N LEU A 107 -4.91 0.21 1.51
CA LEU A 107 -4.88 -0.26 0.12
C LEU A 107 -5.56 0.74 -0.83
N GLY A 108 -5.57 0.45 -2.13
CA GLY A 108 -6.24 1.26 -3.14
C GLY A 108 -7.72 1.51 -2.80
N GLY A 109 -8.19 2.74 -3.03
CA GLY A 109 -9.56 3.12 -2.69
C GLY A 109 -9.81 3.33 -1.20
N MET A 110 -8.76 3.27 -0.36
CA MET A 110 -8.81 3.63 1.05
C MET A 110 -7.74 4.68 1.35
N SER A 111 -8.08 5.63 2.21
CA SER A 111 -7.23 6.75 2.55
C SER A 111 -7.62 7.35 3.90
N VAL A 112 -6.68 8.03 4.56
CA VAL A 112 -6.97 8.85 5.73
C VAL A 112 -7.64 10.14 5.25
N MET A 113 -8.96 10.22 5.40
CA MET A 113 -9.77 11.34 4.92
C MET A 113 -9.79 12.53 5.87
N GLY A 114 -9.33 12.36 7.11
CA GLY A 114 -9.26 13.43 8.11
C GLY A 114 -9.31 12.88 9.53
N ALA A 115 -9.96 13.62 10.43
CA ALA A 115 -10.00 13.28 11.86
C ALA A 115 -11.43 13.27 12.40
N TYR A 116 -11.64 12.47 13.44
CA TYR A 116 -12.82 12.58 14.30
C TYR A 116 -12.41 13.10 15.69
N VAL A 117 -13.35 13.76 16.35
CA VAL A 117 -13.20 14.25 17.72
C VAL A 117 -14.41 13.79 18.51
N TRP A 118 -14.17 13.02 19.57
CA TRP A 118 -15.14 12.71 20.60
C TRP A 118 -14.96 13.70 21.75
N ALA A 119 -15.93 14.57 21.98
CA ALA A 119 -15.88 15.58 23.04
C ALA A 119 -17.27 16.19 23.27
N SER A 120 -17.49 16.79 24.44
CA SER A 120 -18.72 17.56 24.67
C SER A 120 -18.87 18.68 23.65
N GLU A 121 -20.12 19.08 23.38
CA GLU A 121 -20.37 20.21 22.49
C GLU A 121 -19.73 21.51 22.98
N ALA A 122 -19.71 21.73 24.30
CA ALA A 122 -19.13 22.91 24.92
C ALA A 122 -17.62 22.95 24.70
N SER A 123 -16.91 21.85 24.96
CA SER A 123 -15.46 21.73 24.77
C SER A 123 -15.07 21.88 23.30
N PHE A 124 -15.84 21.26 22.39
CA PHE A 124 -15.61 21.38 20.96
C PHE A 124 -15.77 22.84 20.48
N LYS A 125 -16.82 23.54 20.94
CA LYS A 125 -17.05 24.96 20.60
C LYS A 125 -16.06 25.92 21.25
N ALA A 126 -15.56 25.58 22.45
CA ALA A 126 -14.51 26.35 23.11
C ALA A 126 -13.16 26.24 22.39
N THR A 127 -12.98 25.20 21.57
CA THR A 127 -11.78 24.98 20.77
C THR A 127 -11.82 25.82 19.50
N SER A 128 -10.74 26.55 19.21
CA SER A 128 -10.72 27.42 18.03
C SER A 128 -10.71 26.58 16.73
N PRO A 129 -11.42 27.01 15.68
CA PRO A 129 -11.36 26.37 14.37
C PRO A 129 -9.93 26.25 13.81
N ALA A 130 -9.06 27.22 14.13
CA ALA A 130 -7.67 27.21 13.69
C ALA A 130 -6.87 26.03 14.24
N VAL A 131 -7.09 25.65 15.51
CA VAL A 131 -6.45 24.48 16.13
C VAL A 131 -6.92 23.19 15.47
N LEU A 132 -8.24 23.06 15.24
CA LEU A 132 -8.81 21.90 14.55
C LEU A 132 -8.26 21.76 13.12
N SER A 133 -8.18 22.86 12.38
CA SER A 133 -7.60 22.88 11.03
C SER A 133 -6.10 22.60 11.03
N GLN A 134 -5.37 22.94 12.10
CA GLN A 134 -3.96 22.58 12.26
C GLN A 134 -3.77 21.08 12.41
N VAL A 135 -4.59 20.40 13.21
CA VAL A 135 -4.57 18.93 13.35
C VAL A 135 -4.79 18.27 11.97
N ILE A 136 -5.83 18.69 11.25
CA ILE A 136 -6.12 18.18 9.90
C ILE A 136 -4.96 18.44 8.93
N ARG A 137 -4.31 19.59 9.02
CA ARG A 137 -3.15 19.92 8.18
C ARG A 137 -1.97 19.01 8.48
N ALA A 138 -1.69 18.73 9.75
CA ALA A 138 -0.61 17.83 10.14
C ALA A 138 -0.86 16.40 9.65
N ILE A 139 -2.09 15.88 9.81
CA ILE A 139 -2.52 14.59 9.25
C ILE A 139 -2.29 14.56 7.73
N CYS A 140 -2.70 15.61 7.02
CA CYS A 140 -2.54 15.69 5.57
C CYS A 140 -1.07 15.71 5.15
N GLN A 141 -0.24 16.47 5.86
CA GLN A 141 1.20 16.53 5.59
C GLN A 141 1.88 15.18 5.83
N ALA A 142 1.50 14.48 6.89
CA ALA A 142 2.06 13.18 7.25
C ALA A 142 1.67 12.06 6.25
N CYS A 143 0.42 12.05 5.79
CA CYS A 143 -0.07 11.01 4.87
C CYS A 143 0.37 11.24 3.41
N TYR A 144 0.40 12.51 2.95
CA TYR A 144 0.48 12.84 1.52
C TYR A 144 1.70 13.70 1.16
N GLY A 145 2.54 14.06 2.13
CA GLY A 145 3.68 14.96 1.93
C GLY A 145 3.30 16.39 1.54
N SER A 146 2.01 16.72 1.50
CA SER A 146 1.49 18.03 1.12
C SER A 146 0.28 18.42 1.96
N ALA A 147 0.17 19.72 2.26
CA ALA A 147 -0.91 20.32 3.03
C ALA A 147 -2.00 20.91 2.11
N SER A 148 -2.52 20.11 1.17
CA SER A 148 -3.47 20.57 0.16
C SER A 148 -4.72 19.68 0.05
N GLY A 149 -5.77 20.22 -0.57
CA GLY A 149 -7.01 19.50 -0.82
C GLY A 149 -8.04 19.62 0.30
N VAL A 150 -9.00 18.70 0.28
CA VAL A 150 -10.18 18.69 1.13
C VAL A 150 -10.15 17.47 2.06
N ARG A 151 -10.44 17.67 3.34
CA ARG A 151 -10.46 16.62 4.38
C ARG A 151 -11.73 16.74 5.23
N LEU A 152 -12.04 15.70 6.00
CA LEU A 152 -13.20 15.66 6.88
C LEU A 152 -12.81 15.91 8.34
N LEU A 153 -13.68 16.60 9.06
CA LEU A 153 -13.65 16.70 10.51
C LEU A 153 -15.02 16.24 11.03
N VAL A 154 -15.03 15.10 11.72
CA VAL A 154 -16.25 14.54 12.31
C VAL A 154 -16.25 14.84 13.80
N HIS A 155 -17.25 15.56 14.28
CA HIS A 155 -17.46 15.75 15.71
C HIS A 155 -18.57 14.82 16.18
N ILE A 156 -18.23 13.99 17.16
CA ILE A 156 -19.15 13.09 17.85
C ILE A 156 -19.31 13.63 19.27
N SER A 157 -20.42 14.30 19.52
CA SER A 157 -20.73 14.86 20.83
C SER A 157 -21.45 13.83 21.68
N TYR A 158 -21.13 13.77 22.98
CA TYR A 158 -21.87 12.98 23.96
C TYR A 158 -22.87 13.81 24.78
N SER A 159 -22.86 15.14 24.66
CA SER A 159 -23.76 16.04 25.40
C SER A 159 -24.15 17.26 24.55
N PRO A 160 -25.30 17.20 23.83
CA PRO A 160 -26.13 16.02 23.60
C PRO A 160 -25.45 15.02 22.67
N ARG A 161 -25.93 13.77 22.64
CA ARG A 161 -25.45 12.77 21.68
C ARG A 161 -25.78 13.20 20.25
N ARG A 162 -24.77 13.59 19.46
CA ARG A 162 -24.97 14.06 18.08
C ARG A 162 -23.71 13.95 17.22
N TRP A 163 -23.91 13.75 15.92
CA TRP A 163 -22.86 13.78 14.91
C TRP A 163 -22.91 15.09 14.13
N ALA A 164 -21.75 15.68 13.88
CA ALA A 164 -21.59 16.83 13.01
C ALA A 164 -20.38 16.64 12.10
N CYS A 165 -20.62 16.60 10.79
CA CYS A 165 -19.57 16.54 9.77
C CYS A 165 -19.18 17.94 9.33
N ARG A 166 -17.88 18.20 9.15
CA ARG A 166 -17.37 19.40 8.50
C ARG A 166 -16.33 19.04 7.42
N ILE A 167 -16.38 19.77 6.32
CA ILE A 167 -15.38 19.77 5.27
C ILE A 167 -14.32 20.81 5.62
N CYS A 168 -13.07 20.37 5.74
CA CYS A 168 -11.90 21.20 5.92
C CYS A 168 -11.17 21.40 4.60
N GLU A 169 -11.03 22.64 4.16
CA GLU A 169 -10.12 23.00 3.08
C GLU A 169 -8.73 23.27 3.68
N VAL A 170 -7.78 22.35 3.48
CA VAL A 170 -6.53 22.29 4.25
C VAL A 170 -5.67 23.56 4.08
N ALA A 171 -5.65 24.11 2.86
CA ALA A 171 -4.90 25.32 2.54
C ALA A 171 -5.46 26.57 3.23
N SER A 172 -6.79 26.77 3.19
CA SER A 172 -7.44 27.93 3.82
C SER A 172 -7.69 27.75 5.32
N GLY A 173 -7.70 26.51 5.80
CA GLY A 173 -8.13 26.14 7.14
C GLY A 173 -9.63 26.38 7.39
N SER A 174 -10.42 26.59 6.33
CA SER A 174 -11.86 26.83 6.46
C SER A 174 -12.61 25.53 6.73
N LEU A 175 -13.55 25.59 7.68
CA LEU A 175 -14.40 24.47 8.08
C LEU A 175 -15.86 24.77 7.70
N ARG A 176 -16.43 23.99 6.77
CA ARG A 176 -17.83 24.15 6.31
C ARG A 176 -18.65 22.94 6.73
N PRO A 177 -19.85 23.10 7.33
CA PRO A 177 -20.71 21.96 7.64
C PRO A 177 -21.05 21.11 6.41
N CYS A 178 -21.12 19.79 6.59
CA CYS A 178 -21.58 18.81 5.60
C CYS A 178 -22.71 17.96 6.15
N ASP A 179 -23.61 17.54 5.26
CA ASP A 179 -24.57 16.48 5.56
C ASP A 179 -23.84 15.13 5.65
N PHE A 180 -24.19 14.37 6.68
CA PHE A 180 -23.69 13.03 6.93
C PHE A 180 -24.86 12.04 6.96
N LYS A 181 -24.75 10.92 6.25
CA LYS A 181 -25.79 9.89 6.21
C LYS A 181 -25.17 8.50 6.37
N TYR A 182 -25.89 7.62 7.06
CA TYR A 182 -25.51 6.22 7.14
C TYR A 182 -25.89 5.46 5.87
N SER A 183 -25.07 4.48 5.49
CA SER A 183 -25.28 3.58 4.35
C SER A 183 -24.56 2.25 4.63
N LYS A 184 -24.97 1.17 3.97
CA LYS A 184 -24.24 -0.11 3.99
C LYS A 184 -23.13 -0.05 2.94
N LEU A 185 -21.96 0.46 3.31
CA LEU A 185 -20.89 0.74 2.35
C LEU A 185 -19.98 -0.47 2.18
N LEU A 186 -19.45 -0.99 3.29
CA LEU A 186 -18.46 -2.05 3.30
C LEU A 186 -18.98 -3.34 2.64
N ALA A 187 -20.22 -3.72 2.95
CA ALA A 187 -20.88 -4.87 2.33
C ALA A 187 -21.18 -4.72 0.82
N SER A 188 -20.96 -3.52 0.25
CA SER A 188 -21.18 -3.24 -1.18
C SER A 188 -19.88 -2.98 -1.94
N LEU A 189 -18.72 -3.10 -1.28
CA LEU A 189 -17.44 -2.94 -1.94
C LEU A 189 -17.19 -4.11 -2.90
N GLN A 190 -16.58 -3.78 -4.03
CA GLN A 190 -15.99 -4.77 -4.95
C GLN A 190 -14.48 -4.66 -4.89
N THR A 191 -13.80 -5.80 -4.90
CA THR A 191 -12.36 -5.93 -4.76
C THR A 191 -11.73 -6.14 -6.13
N PHE A 192 -10.72 -5.34 -6.43
CA PHE A 192 -9.88 -5.49 -7.62
C PHE A 192 -8.48 -5.88 -7.16
N ARG A 193 -7.90 -6.89 -7.78
CA ARG A 193 -6.57 -7.42 -7.45
C ARG A 193 -5.65 -7.33 -8.66
N CYS A 194 -4.40 -6.95 -8.44
CA CYS A 194 -3.36 -6.96 -9.45
C CYS A 194 -2.06 -7.53 -8.88
N THR A 195 -1.31 -8.26 -9.71
CA THR A 195 0.09 -8.58 -9.46
C THR A 195 0.95 -7.93 -10.54
N TYR A 196 1.58 -6.82 -10.19
CA TYR A 196 2.41 -6.05 -11.11
C TYR A 196 3.85 -6.57 -11.12
N ASN A 197 4.24 -7.26 -12.19
CA ASN A 197 5.61 -7.72 -12.40
C ASN A 197 6.44 -6.60 -13.02
N PHE A 198 7.64 -6.37 -12.49
CA PHE A 198 8.54 -5.35 -13.00
C PHE A 198 9.98 -5.82 -13.04
N GLU A 199 10.70 -5.30 -14.03
CA GLU A 199 12.14 -5.45 -14.16
C GLU A 199 12.73 -4.14 -14.68
N ILE A 200 13.52 -3.48 -13.85
CA ILE A 200 14.17 -2.22 -14.20
C ILE A 200 15.68 -2.35 -14.02
N ARG A 201 16.42 -1.83 -15.01
CA ARG A 201 17.87 -1.77 -15.02
C ARG A 201 18.27 -0.30 -15.00
N LEU A 202 19.10 0.09 -14.04
CA LEU A 202 19.62 1.45 -13.90
C LEU A 202 21.14 1.44 -13.85
N THR A 203 21.76 2.38 -14.56
CA THR A 203 23.19 2.64 -14.44
C THR A 203 23.48 3.43 -13.16
N SER A 204 24.46 3.00 -12.38
CA SER A 204 24.96 3.75 -11.22
C SER A 204 26.20 4.55 -11.60
N VAL A 205 26.28 5.81 -11.20
CA VAL A 205 27.49 6.65 -11.32
C VAL A 205 28.26 6.59 -10.01
N GLN A 206 29.61 6.66 -10.03
CA GLN A 206 30.50 6.38 -8.89
C GLN A 206 30.13 7.05 -7.55
N ALA A 207 29.49 8.21 -7.57
CA ALA A 207 29.14 9.02 -6.39
C ALA A 207 27.64 9.23 -6.16
N GLU A 208 26.75 8.48 -6.84
CA GLU A 208 25.31 8.66 -6.66
C GLU A 208 24.81 7.91 -5.41
N PRO A 209 24.13 8.59 -4.44
CA PRO A 209 23.59 7.92 -3.27
C PRO A 209 22.53 6.89 -3.64
N PHE A 210 22.53 5.74 -2.98
CA PHE A 210 21.58 4.64 -3.22
C PHE A 210 20.12 5.09 -3.21
N LYS A 211 19.73 5.93 -2.24
CA LYS A 211 18.40 6.54 -2.16
C LYS A 211 17.98 7.21 -3.46
N LYS A 212 18.89 7.95 -4.10
CA LYS A 212 18.61 8.66 -5.35
C LYS A 212 18.41 7.68 -6.51
N ILE A 213 19.16 6.58 -6.54
CA ILE A 213 19.02 5.53 -7.55
C ILE A 213 17.65 4.86 -7.43
N ILE A 214 17.21 4.45 -6.23
CA ILE A 214 15.89 3.82 -6.07
C ILE A 214 14.77 4.82 -6.37
N LEU A 215 14.90 6.09 -5.96
CA LEU A 215 13.90 7.10 -6.31
C LEU A 215 13.74 7.28 -7.83
N LYS A 216 14.84 7.23 -8.59
CA LYS A 216 14.78 7.18 -10.06
C LYS A 216 14.04 5.92 -10.55
N ALA A 217 14.32 4.76 -9.95
CA ALA A 217 13.64 3.51 -10.30
C ALA A 217 12.13 3.59 -10.09
N ILE A 218 11.71 4.05 -8.91
CA ILE A 218 10.31 4.22 -8.56
C ILE A 218 9.65 5.27 -9.46
N SER A 219 10.36 6.36 -9.80
CA SER A 219 9.83 7.37 -10.73
C SER A 219 9.54 6.77 -12.11
N HIS A 220 10.46 5.96 -12.65
CA HIS A 220 10.27 5.30 -13.94
C HIS A 220 9.11 4.29 -13.90
N LEU A 221 9.07 3.45 -12.86
CA LEU A 221 7.97 2.50 -12.67
C LEU A 221 6.64 3.21 -12.47
N THR A 222 6.61 4.36 -11.79
CA THR A 222 5.41 5.17 -11.62
C THR A 222 4.90 5.63 -12.98
N GLU A 223 5.76 6.20 -13.83
CA GLU A 223 5.37 6.63 -15.18
C GLU A 223 4.84 5.46 -16.02
N GLU A 224 5.50 4.30 -15.95
CA GLU A 224 5.10 3.10 -16.67
C GLU A 224 3.72 2.59 -16.22
N VAL A 225 3.50 2.44 -14.92
CA VAL A 225 2.22 2.01 -14.33
C VAL A 225 1.12 3.01 -14.66
N GLN A 226 1.40 4.31 -14.61
CA GLN A 226 0.41 5.34 -14.96
C GLN A 226 -0.03 5.24 -16.43
N ASN A 227 0.91 4.96 -17.34
CA ASN A 227 0.62 4.80 -18.77
C ASN A 227 0.13 3.40 -19.18
N ALA A 228 0.19 2.42 -18.28
CA ALA A 228 -0.26 1.06 -18.56
C ALA A 228 -1.77 1.00 -18.85
N ARG A 229 -2.14 0.13 -19.79
CA ARG A 229 -3.55 -0.22 -20.05
C ARG A 229 -3.97 -1.35 -19.13
N ALA A 230 -5.24 -1.40 -18.75
CA ALA A 230 -5.76 -2.44 -17.87
C ALA A 230 -6.56 -3.48 -18.65
N LEU A 231 -6.34 -4.77 -18.35
CA LEU A 231 -7.31 -5.83 -18.57
C LEU A 231 -8.06 -6.05 -17.25
N VAL A 232 -9.37 -6.19 -17.29
CA VAL A 232 -10.22 -6.57 -16.14
C VAL A 232 -10.87 -7.89 -16.50
N ASP A 233 -10.62 -8.93 -15.71
CA ASP A 233 -11.06 -10.31 -15.95
C ASP A 233 -10.74 -10.79 -17.38
N GLY A 234 -9.53 -10.45 -17.84
CA GLY A 234 -9.01 -10.79 -19.17
C GLY A 234 -9.54 -9.92 -20.33
N GLN A 235 -10.44 -8.97 -20.08
CA GLN A 235 -11.00 -8.09 -21.10
C GLN A 235 -10.39 -6.69 -21.02
N LEU A 236 -10.04 -6.09 -22.17
CA LEU A 236 -9.48 -4.74 -22.21
C LEU A 236 -10.49 -3.72 -21.67
N PHE A 237 -10.07 -2.96 -20.66
CA PHE A 237 -10.91 -1.96 -20.02
C PHE A 237 -11.42 -0.92 -21.02
N SER A 238 -12.71 -0.61 -20.91
CA SER A 238 -13.37 0.52 -21.56
C SER A 238 -14.40 1.12 -20.60
N GLU A 239 -14.74 2.41 -20.77
CA GLU A 239 -15.71 3.10 -19.90
C GLU A 239 -17.13 2.51 -20.00
N GLU A 240 -17.43 1.74 -21.04
CA GLU A 240 -18.73 1.07 -21.27
C GLU A 240 -18.80 -0.33 -20.63
N MET A 241 -17.71 -0.79 -20.02
CA MET A 241 -17.61 -2.13 -19.45
C MET A 241 -18.59 -2.29 -18.28
N ASN A 242 -19.40 -3.35 -18.34
CA ASN A 242 -20.21 -3.80 -17.21
C ASN A 242 -19.43 -4.88 -16.47
N ILE A 243 -19.32 -4.73 -15.15
CA ILE A 243 -18.64 -5.70 -14.29
C ILE A 243 -19.66 -6.70 -13.73
N SER A 244 -19.21 -7.93 -13.57
CA SER A 244 -20.00 -9.00 -12.97
C SER A 244 -20.19 -8.74 -11.46
N THR A 245 -20.93 -9.60 -10.77
CA THR A 245 -20.99 -9.56 -9.29
C THR A 245 -19.99 -10.54 -8.66
N GLU A 246 -19.11 -11.14 -9.47
CA GLU A 246 -18.12 -12.11 -9.02
C GLU A 246 -16.88 -11.39 -8.50
N ASP A 247 -16.70 -11.38 -7.18
CA ASP A 247 -15.60 -10.74 -6.46
C ASP A 247 -14.59 -11.82 -5.99
N PRO A 248 -13.25 -11.62 -6.08
CA PRO A 248 -12.51 -10.46 -6.60
C PRO A 248 -12.30 -10.44 -8.12
N HIS A 249 -12.23 -9.25 -8.69
CA HIS A 249 -11.86 -9.01 -10.08
C HIS A 249 -10.34 -9.01 -10.27
N GLN A 250 -9.88 -9.71 -11.30
CA GLN A 250 -8.45 -9.78 -11.64
C GLN A 250 -8.10 -8.66 -12.63
N VAL A 251 -7.06 -7.89 -12.32
CA VAL A 251 -6.57 -6.79 -13.16
C VAL A 251 -5.13 -7.04 -13.57
N ASP A 252 -4.88 -6.97 -14.88
CA ASP A 252 -3.55 -7.05 -15.45
C ASP A 252 -3.18 -5.73 -16.12
N PHE A 253 -2.00 -5.19 -15.79
CA PHE A 253 -1.48 -3.99 -16.43
C PHE A 253 -0.58 -4.35 -17.61
N LEU A 254 -1.02 -3.93 -18.80
CA LEU A 254 -0.29 -4.05 -20.04
C LEU A 254 0.58 -2.80 -20.22
N VAL A 255 1.88 -2.99 -20.05
CA VAL A 255 2.90 -1.97 -20.35
C VAL A 255 3.33 -2.10 -21.81
N PRO A 256 3.50 -0.99 -22.55
CA PRO A 256 4.03 -1.05 -23.90
C PRO A 256 5.37 -1.76 -23.93
N PHE A 257 5.55 -2.69 -24.87
CA PHE A 257 6.81 -3.39 -25.04
C PHE A 257 7.90 -2.42 -25.52
N LYS A 258 8.72 -1.92 -24.58
CA LYS A 258 9.87 -1.06 -24.89
C LYS A 258 11.04 -1.93 -25.33
N ASN A 259 11.06 -2.31 -26.61
CA ASN A 259 12.28 -2.84 -27.25
C ASN A 259 13.42 -1.80 -27.28
N ALA A 260 13.07 -0.52 -27.20
CA ALA A 260 14.01 0.57 -27.12
C ALA A 260 14.13 1.01 -25.66
N VAL A 261 15.25 0.69 -25.04
CA VAL A 261 15.81 1.50 -23.95
C VAL A 261 15.60 2.96 -24.37
N PRO A 262 15.01 3.84 -23.56
CA PRO A 262 15.06 5.26 -23.85
C PRO A 262 16.53 5.59 -24.02
N VAL A 263 16.95 5.85 -25.26
CA VAL A 263 18.27 6.40 -25.57
C VAL A 263 18.29 7.87 -25.16
N GLU A 264 17.68 8.20 -24.03
CA GLU A 264 18.03 9.39 -23.28
C GLU A 264 19.38 9.07 -22.65
N GLU A 265 20.41 9.28 -23.47
CA GLU A 265 21.72 9.76 -23.05
C GLU A 265 22.23 9.14 -21.75
N CYS A 266 22.24 7.81 -21.65
CA CYS A 266 23.15 7.15 -20.73
C CYS A 266 24.56 7.44 -21.26
N SER A 267 25.11 8.62 -20.93
CA SER A 267 26.53 8.85 -21.02
C SER A 267 27.17 7.75 -20.19
N LEU A 268 27.84 6.81 -20.85
CA LEU A 268 28.58 5.75 -20.17
C LEU A 268 29.76 6.33 -19.37
N GLU A 269 30.07 7.61 -19.57
CA GLU A 269 31.04 8.37 -18.78
C GLU A 269 30.66 8.33 -17.29
N GLY A 270 31.54 7.76 -16.48
CA GLY A 270 31.39 7.68 -15.03
C GLY A 270 30.45 6.56 -14.54
N VAL A 271 29.89 5.74 -15.44
CA VAL A 271 29.11 4.56 -15.03
C VAL A 271 30.01 3.58 -14.30
N ALA A 272 29.64 3.27 -13.07
CA ALA A 272 30.37 2.43 -12.15
C ALA A 272 29.81 1.01 -12.04
N GLY A 273 28.58 0.81 -12.51
CA GLY A 273 27.92 -0.49 -12.49
C GLY A 273 26.47 -0.41 -12.96
N LEU A 274 25.85 -1.58 -13.05
CA LEU A 274 24.44 -1.76 -13.39
C LEU A 274 23.69 -2.32 -12.18
N ILE A 275 22.60 -1.68 -11.80
CA ILE A 275 21.71 -2.15 -10.74
C ILE A 275 20.43 -2.67 -11.41
N ARG A 276 20.03 -3.88 -11.05
CA ARG A 276 18.80 -4.51 -11.54
C ARG A 276 17.84 -4.70 -10.37
N PHE A 277 16.65 -4.13 -10.50
CA PHE A 277 15.53 -4.40 -9.61
C PHE A 277 14.54 -5.28 -10.35
N ILE A 278 14.19 -6.41 -9.75
CA ILE A 278 13.22 -7.36 -10.30
C ILE A 278 12.30 -7.81 -9.18
N GLY A 279 11.02 -7.98 -9.50
CA GLY A 279 10.07 -8.58 -8.59
C GLY A 279 8.64 -8.37 -9.04
N SER A 280 7.74 -8.56 -8.08
CA SER A 280 6.31 -8.35 -8.24
C SER A 280 5.76 -7.55 -7.07
N VAL A 281 4.81 -6.67 -7.34
CA VAL A 281 4.01 -5.97 -6.31
C VAL A 281 2.59 -6.48 -6.37
N SER A 282 2.09 -7.04 -5.28
CA SER A 282 0.67 -7.34 -5.13
C SER A 282 -0.08 -6.08 -4.69
N ALA A 283 -1.11 -5.72 -5.45
CA ALA A 283 -1.93 -4.54 -5.21
C ALA A 283 -3.41 -4.90 -5.17
N LEU A 284 -4.15 -4.21 -4.30
CA LEU A 284 -5.59 -4.34 -4.14
C LEU A 284 -6.23 -2.95 -4.15
N ALA A 285 -7.43 -2.85 -4.71
CA ALA A 285 -8.27 -1.68 -4.58
C ALA A 285 -9.73 -2.05 -4.33
N TYR A 286 -10.44 -1.16 -3.61
CA TYR A 286 -11.86 -1.32 -3.34
C TYR A 286 -12.69 -0.26 -4.07
N LEU A 287 -13.67 -0.73 -4.82
CA LEU A 287 -14.64 0.09 -5.54
C LEU A 287 -15.94 0.19 -4.73
N GLY A 288 -16.31 1.41 -4.38
CA GLY A 288 -17.56 1.74 -3.71
C GLY A 288 -18.76 1.83 -4.65
N PRO A 289 -19.97 1.93 -4.07
CA PRO A 289 -21.20 2.01 -4.84
C PRO A 289 -21.25 3.29 -5.67
N LYS A 290 -21.59 3.14 -6.97
CA LYS A 290 -21.71 4.23 -7.96
C LYS A 290 -20.39 4.90 -8.35
N GLU A 291 -19.26 4.33 -7.95
CA GLU A 291 -17.96 4.76 -8.46
C GLU A 291 -17.69 4.11 -9.83
N SER A 292 -16.84 4.75 -10.64
CA SER A 292 -16.45 4.20 -11.93
C SER A 292 -15.31 3.18 -11.80
N ILE A 293 -15.27 2.23 -12.73
CA ILE A 293 -14.20 1.23 -12.81
C ILE A 293 -12.84 1.90 -13.06
N SER A 294 -12.84 2.99 -13.84
CA SER A 294 -11.65 3.82 -14.06
C SER A 294 -11.05 4.33 -12.75
N GLU A 295 -11.87 4.59 -11.73
CA GLU A 295 -11.41 4.98 -10.40
C GLU A 295 -10.73 3.80 -9.68
N ALA A 296 -11.31 2.59 -9.71
CA ALA A 296 -10.64 1.40 -9.16
C ALA A 296 -9.30 1.09 -9.84
N ILE A 297 -9.21 1.26 -11.16
CA ILE A 297 -7.96 1.10 -11.90
C ILE A 297 -6.94 2.15 -11.45
N SER A 298 -7.35 3.41 -11.30
CA SER A 298 -6.49 4.49 -10.79
C SER A 298 -6.02 4.21 -9.37
N ASP A 299 -6.91 3.70 -8.52
CA ASP A 299 -6.62 3.33 -7.14
C ASP A 299 -5.62 2.17 -7.06
N LEU A 300 -5.76 1.15 -7.91
CA LEU A 300 -4.78 0.06 -8.04
C LEU A 300 -3.40 0.58 -8.44
N LYS A 301 -3.34 1.50 -9.43
CA LYS A 301 -2.09 2.12 -9.85
C LYS A 301 -1.45 2.90 -8.70
N ALA A 302 -2.25 3.64 -7.94
CA ALA A 302 -1.79 4.38 -6.77
C ALA A 302 -1.28 3.44 -5.67
N ASP A 303 -1.95 2.31 -5.44
CA ASP A 303 -1.55 1.30 -4.46
C ASP A 303 -0.19 0.65 -4.81
N ILE A 304 0.03 0.30 -6.09
CA ILE A 304 1.35 -0.21 -6.55
C ILE A 304 2.46 0.80 -6.24
N VAL A 305 2.26 2.06 -6.61
CA VAL A 305 3.26 3.12 -6.41
C VAL A 305 3.49 3.40 -4.93
N THR A 306 2.43 3.37 -4.13
CA THR A 306 2.51 3.57 -2.68
C THR A 306 3.28 2.43 -2.04
N SER A 307 3.01 1.18 -2.43
CA SER A 307 3.71 0.02 -1.92
C SER A 307 5.22 0.06 -2.22
N LEU A 308 5.60 0.47 -3.43
CA LEU A 308 7.01 0.65 -3.79
C LEU A 308 7.70 1.73 -2.93
N LYS A 309 7.01 2.85 -2.68
CA LYS A 309 7.54 3.94 -1.84
C LYS A 309 7.65 3.52 -0.37
N SER A 310 6.64 2.84 0.18
CA SER A 310 6.67 2.36 1.56
C SER A 310 7.83 1.39 1.80
N ARG A 311 8.12 0.50 0.85
CA ARG A 311 9.28 -0.40 0.95
C ARG A 311 10.61 0.36 0.91
N LEU A 312 10.72 1.38 0.06
CA LEU A 312 11.91 2.24 0.06
C LEU A 312 12.08 2.94 1.40
N ASP A 313 11.01 3.52 1.95
CA ASP A 313 11.07 4.19 3.24
C ASP A 313 11.59 3.24 4.32
N ILE A 314 11.06 2.01 4.40
CA ILE A 314 11.53 0.98 5.35
C ILE A 314 13.03 0.69 5.17
N ILE A 315 13.49 0.47 3.94
CA ILE A 315 14.91 0.21 3.65
C ILE A 315 15.82 1.40 4.03
N LEU A 316 15.30 2.63 3.93
CA LEU A 316 16.06 3.83 4.27
C LEU A 316 16.05 4.14 5.76
N ASP A 317 14.94 3.86 6.46
CA ASP A 317 14.82 4.05 7.91
C ASP A 317 15.89 3.21 8.65
N GLU A 318 16.26 2.03 8.13
CA GLU A 318 17.37 1.19 8.67
C GLU A 318 18.77 1.81 8.52
N ALA A 319 18.95 2.80 7.63
CA ALA A 319 20.24 3.41 7.34
C ALA A 319 20.65 4.45 8.38
N ASP A 320 19.66 5.10 9.00
CA ASP A 320 19.87 6.18 9.97
C ASP A 320 20.25 5.65 11.37
N ASP A 321 20.28 4.32 11.56
CA ASP A 321 20.82 3.65 12.74
C ASP A 321 22.35 3.76 12.83
N GLY A 322 22.84 4.98 13.09
CA GLY A 322 24.15 5.28 13.68
C GLY A 322 25.40 5.01 12.84
N PRO A 323 26.51 5.74 13.10
CA PRO A 323 27.78 5.47 12.43
C PRO A 323 28.28 4.09 12.88
N ALA A 324 28.41 3.19 11.91
CA ALA A 324 28.93 1.83 12.06
C ALA A 324 29.99 1.75 13.15
N THR A 325 29.63 1.20 14.31
CA THR A 325 30.60 0.63 15.24
C THR A 325 31.42 -0.36 14.43
N ALA A 326 32.72 -0.05 14.32
CA ALA A 326 33.71 -0.80 13.59
C ALA A 326 33.92 -2.17 14.25
N GLU A 327 32.99 -3.10 14.01
CA GLU A 327 33.20 -4.51 14.25
C GLU A 327 33.07 -5.22 12.89
N VAL A 328 34.26 -5.45 12.34
CA VAL A 328 34.52 -6.17 11.09
C VAL A 328 34.16 -7.63 11.30
N GLU A 329 32.87 -7.95 11.32
CA GLU A 329 32.42 -9.30 11.03
C GLU A 329 32.13 -9.40 9.54
N LYS A 330 32.98 -10.18 8.85
CA LYS A 330 32.93 -10.50 7.43
C LYS A 330 31.75 -11.41 7.07
N SER A 331 30.55 -11.03 7.49
CA SER A 331 29.30 -11.56 6.98
C SER A 331 28.83 -10.60 5.90
N PRO A 332 28.40 -11.05 4.71
CA PRO A 332 27.95 -10.16 3.62
C PRO A 332 26.61 -9.45 3.92
N SER A 333 26.20 -9.37 5.18
CA SER A 333 25.05 -8.59 5.66
C SER A 333 25.38 -7.09 5.76
N GLN A 334 26.12 -6.54 4.78
CA GLN A 334 26.21 -5.08 4.65
C GLN A 334 24.83 -4.57 4.29
N LYS A 335 24.31 -3.63 5.09
CA LYS A 335 23.02 -2.94 4.84
C LYS A 335 23.07 -2.31 3.44
N ALA A 336 22.00 -2.46 2.65
CA ALA A 336 21.98 -2.04 1.23
C ALA A 336 22.37 -0.57 1.01
N THR A 337 22.10 0.28 2.00
CA THR A 337 22.39 1.72 2.00
C THR A 337 23.86 2.06 2.23
N GLN A 338 24.65 1.14 2.78
CA GLN A 338 26.08 1.29 3.04
C GLN A 338 26.95 0.71 1.91
N VAL A 339 26.33 0.07 0.91
CA VAL A 339 27.03 -0.57 -0.20
C VAL A 339 27.63 0.47 -1.13
N ILE A 340 28.95 0.41 -1.28
CA ILE A 340 29.68 1.21 -2.26
C ILE A 340 29.71 0.42 -3.59
N PHE A 341 28.72 0.69 -4.46
CA PHE A 341 28.49 -0.12 -5.67
C PHE A 341 29.72 -0.31 -6.57
N HIS A 342 30.57 0.71 -6.69
CA HIS A 342 31.73 0.66 -7.58
C HIS A 342 32.90 -0.20 -7.06
N GLU A 343 32.88 -0.57 -5.78
CA GLU A 343 33.87 -1.44 -5.16
C GLU A 343 33.45 -2.92 -5.20
N LEU A 344 32.17 -3.21 -5.49
CA LEU A 344 31.66 -4.57 -5.59
C LEU A 344 32.30 -5.33 -6.76
N ARG A 345 32.91 -6.48 -6.45
CA ARG A 345 33.46 -7.42 -7.43
C ARG A 345 32.59 -8.65 -7.63
N GLU A 346 31.82 -9.00 -6.62
CA GLU A 346 30.83 -10.09 -6.64
C GLU A 346 29.41 -9.52 -6.75
N PRO A 347 28.46 -10.27 -7.34
CA PRO A 347 27.06 -9.88 -7.35
C PRO A 347 26.54 -9.67 -5.93
N TYR A 348 26.01 -8.47 -5.66
CA TYR A 348 25.30 -8.17 -4.43
C TYR A 348 23.80 -8.20 -4.69
N SER A 349 23.07 -8.94 -3.85
CA SER A 349 21.61 -8.99 -3.88
C SER A 349 21.06 -8.73 -2.49
N PHE A 350 20.02 -7.91 -2.42
CA PHE A 350 19.24 -7.70 -1.20
C PHE A 350 17.76 -7.86 -1.53
N SER A 351 16.98 -8.25 -0.52
CA SER A 351 15.53 -8.44 -0.67
C SER A 351 14.78 -7.21 -0.22
N PHE A 352 13.73 -6.85 -0.95
CA PHE A 352 12.79 -5.81 -0.49
C PHE A 352 11.82 -6.40 0.54
N PRO A 353 11.29 -5.58 1.46
CA PRO A 353 10.20 -5.99 2.34
C PRO A 353 9.03 -6.57 1.54
N ARG A 354 8.46 -7.67 2.04
CA ARG A 354 7.36 -8.39 1.39
C ARG A 354 6.04 -7.87 1.93
N ARG A 355 5.09 -7.59 1.05
CA ARG A 355 3.75 -7.17 1.47
C ARG A 355 2.94 -8.37 1.98
N VAL A 356 2.28 -8.19 3.12
CA VAL A 356 1.27 -9.11 3.64
C VAL A 356 -0.07 -8.38 3.77
N LEU A 357 -1.17 -9.12 3.65
CA LEU A 357 -2.52 -8.59 3.74
C LEU A 357 -3.22 -9.17 4.97
N ILE A 358 -3.63 -8.29 5.87
CA ILE A 358 -4.27 -8.60 7.14
C ILE A 358 -5.76 -8.30 6.99
N PRO A 359 -6.66 -9.26 7.25
CA PRO A 359 -8.09 -9.01 7.23
C PRO A 359 -8.49 -7.91 8.19
N TRP A 360 -9.45 -7.09 7.77
CA TRP A 360 -9.90 -5.94 8.53
C TRP A 360 -11.43 -5.88 8.63
N LEU A 361 -12.12 -5.15 7.74
CA LEU A 361 -13.56 -4.91 7.84
C LEU A 361 -14.34 -5.56 6.71
N SER A 362 -15.36 -6.36 7.03
CA SER A 362 -16.29 -6.96 6.07
C SER A 362 -15.64 -7.52 4.78
N GLY A 363 -14.55 -8.29 4.93
CA GLY A 363 -13.85 -8.91 3.80
C GLY A 363 -12.78 -8.02 3.14
N THR A 364 -12.58 -6.80 3.63
CA THR A 364 -11.46 -5.95 3.24
C THR A 364 -10.18 -6.33 4.01
N TYR A 365 -9.07 -5.82 3.51
CA TYR A 365 -7.73 -6.00 4.06
C TYR A 365 -7.06 -4.66 4.30
N VAL A 366 -6.08 -4.66 5.18
CA VAL A 366 -4.99 -3.68 5.23
C VAL A 366 -3.68 -4.41 4.95
N CYS A 367 -2.61 -3.68 4.68
CA CYS A 367 -1.30 -4.28 4.48
C CYS A 367 -0.30 -3.93 5.56
N ASP A 368 0.70 -4.79 5.66
CA ASP A 368 1.96 -4.50 6.33
C ASP A 368 3.13 -5.05 5.50
N TYR A 369 4.36 -4.75 5.90
CA TYR A 369 5.57 -5.16 5.21
C TYR A 369 6.48 -5.96 6.13
N LEU A 370 6.81 -7.19 5.71
CA LEU A 370 7.72 -8.07 6.43
C LEU A 370 9.14 -7.91 5.92
N GLN A 371 10.04 -7.54 6.81
CA GLN A 371 11.48 -7.65 6.60
C GLN A 371 11.95 -9.06 7.00
N GLN A 372 13.11 -9.52 6.53
CA GLN A 372 13.62 -10.80 7.03
C GLN A 372 14.34 -10.57 8.38
N PRO A 373 14.07 -11.37 9.43
CA PRO A 373 13.32 -12.63 9.47
C PRO A 373 11.87 -12.53 9.99
N GLU A 374 11.24 -11.35 9.93
CA GLU A 374 9.88 -11.12 10.41
C GLU A 374 8.85 -12.07 9.77
N THR A 375 7.81 -12.32 10.55
CA THR A 375 6.74 -13.27 10.31
C THR A 375 5.38 -12.57 10.28
N ALA A 376 4.36 -13.27 9.82
CA ALA A 376 2.99 -12.76 9.83
C ALA A 376 2.50 -12.36 11.24
N GLU A 377 3.06 -12.94 12.31
CA GLU A 377 2.78 -12.55 13.70
C GLU A 377 3.21 -11.12 13.99
N ASP A 378 4.42 -10.75 13.56
CA ASP A 378 4.97 -9.41 13.77
C ASP A 378 4.09 -8.36 13.10
N ALA A 379 3.58 -8.67 11.91
CA ALA A 379 2.63 -7.82 11.20
C ALA A 379 1.28 -7.67 11.92
N VAL A 380 0.77 -8.75 12.51
CA VAL A 380 -0.48 -8.71 13.30
C VAL A 380 -0.30 -7.88 14.57
N ASP A 381 0.84 -7.97 15.23
CA ASP A 381 1.09 -7.21 16.45
C ASP A 381 1.21 -5.71 16.16
N ARG A 382 1.93 -5.33 15.08
CA ARG A 382 1.93 -3.94 14.58
C ARG A 382 0.53 -3.47 14.19
N PHE A 383 -0.25 -4.31 13.51
CA PHE A 383 -1.63 -3.98 13.17
C PHE A 383 -2.48 -3.64 14.39
N LYS A 384 -2.41 -4.46 15.45
CA LYS A 384 -3.16 -4.21 16.70
C LYS A 384 -2.72 -2.93 17.39
N GLU A 385 -1.44 -2.59 17.31
CA GLU A 385 -0.90 -1.35 17.88
C GLU A 385 -1.40 -0.11 17.12
N VAL A 386 -1.39 -0.15 15.79
CA VAL A 386 -1.70 1.00 14.92
C VAL A 386 -3.20 1.19 14.72
N ILE A 387 -3.95 0.13 14.41
CA ILE A 387 -5.39 0.19 14.12
C ILE A 387 -6.24 0.01 15.39
N GLY A 388 -5.67 -0.64 16.41
CA GLY A 388 -6.31 -0.87 17.70
C GLY A 388 -7.00 -2.23 17.79
N ALA A 389 -7.01 -2.80 18.99
CA ALA A 389 -7.54 -4.15 19.25
C ALA A 389 -9.08 -4.29 19.17
N LEU A 390 -9.81 -3.22 18.89
CA LEU A 390 -11.28 -3.23 18.92
C LEU A 390 -11.86 -4.05 17.75
N GLU A 391 -11.09 -4.24 16.67
CA GLU A 391 -11.58 -4.77 15.41
C GLU A 391 -11.06 -6.20 15.18
N THR A 392 -11.88 -7.17 15.59
CA THR A 392 -11.83 -8.62 15.25
C THR A 392 -10.57 -9.41 15.64
N ALA A 393 -10.78 -10.63 16.13
CA ALA A 393 -9.70 -11.59 16.32
C ALA A 393 -9.16 -12.01 14.94
N VAL A 394 -7.99 -11.50 14.55
CA VAL A 394 -7.32 -11.89 13.32
C VAL A 394 -6.69 -13.28 13.52
N GLU A 395 -7.22 -14.28 12.81
CA GLU A 395 -6.63 -15.61 12.78
C GLU A 395 -5.46 -15.66 11.79
N ARG A 396 -4.33 -16.28 12.16
CA ARG A 396 -3.16 -16.40 11.27
C ARG A 396 -3.49 -16.98 9.89
N SER A 397 -4.39 -17.96 9.82
CA SER A 397 -4.86 -18.62 8.59
C SER A 397 -5.55 -17.68 7.61
N SER A 398 -6.04 -16.52 8.07
CA SER A 398 -6.75 -15.55 7.25
C SER A 398 -5.83 -14.50 6.62
N ILE A 399 -4.57 -14.44 7.05
CA ILE A 399 -3.54 -13.55 6.51
C ILE A 399 -3.10 -14.07 5.14
N LEU A 400 -3.05 -13.18 4.16
CA LEU A 400 -2.55 -13.51 2.83
C LEU A 400 -1.11 -13.02 2.68
N GLU A 401 -0.22 -13.93 2.26
CA GLU A 401 1.15 -13.61 1.86
C GLU A 401 1.28 -13.72 0.33
N PRO A 402 0.78 -12.74 -0.44
CA PRO A 402 0.80 -12.81 -1.90
C PRO A 402 2.22 -12.73 -2.47
N GLU A 403 3.18 -12.25 -1.69
CA GLU A 403 4.56 -12.05 -2.11
C GLU A 403 5.50 -13.06 -1.44
N SER A 404 6.22 -13.80 -2.27
CA SER A 404 7.27 -14.71 -1.83
C SER A 404 8.63 -14.02 -1.85
N ALA A 405 9.53 -14.45 -0.96
CA ALA A 405 10.92 -14.00 -1.02
C ALA A 405 11.52 -14.38 -2.38
N ALA A 406 12.20 -13.42 -3.02
CA ALA A 406 12.93 -13.72 -4.24
C ALA A 406 14.02 -14.75 -3.92
N ALA A 407 14.09 -15.82 -4.73
CA ALA A 407 15.24 -16.70 -4.68
C ALA A 407 16.49 -15.87 -4.99
N ALA A 408 17.56 -16.04 -4.22
CA ALA A 408 18.84 -15.39 -4.50
C ALA A 408 19.18 -15.65 -5.98
N CYS A 409 19.34 -14.57 -6.75
CA CYS A 409 19.50 -14.63 -8.19
C CYS A 409 20.86 -15.25 -8.48
N SER A 410 20.95 -16.58 -8.49
CA SER A 410 22.20 -17.34 -8.64
C SER A 410 22.86 -17.19 -10.02
N VAL A 411 22.21 -16.47 -10.94
CA VAL A 411 22.57 -16.35 -12.35
C VAL A 411 22.80 -14.88 -12.75
N LEU A 412 23.22 -14.01 -11.83
CA LEU A 412 23.76 -12.72 -12.27
C LEU A 412 25.24 -12.90 -12.61
N GLU A 413 25.58 -12.83 -13.90
CA GLU A 413 26.98 -12.66 -14.32
C GLU A 413 27.54 -11.38 -13.69
N SER A 414 28.81 -11.40 -13.28
CA SER A 414 29.42 -10.19 -12.70
C SER A 414 29.42 -9.10 -13.76
N PHE A 415 29.13 -7.85 -13.37
CA PHE A 415 29.27 -6.70 -14.27
C PHE A 415 30.65 -6.69 -14.94
N TRP A 416 31.69 -7.10 -14.22
CA TRP A 416 33.07 -7.15 -14.70
C TRP A 416 33.34 -8.26 -15.71
N ASP A 417 32.50 -9.29 -15.78
CA ASP A 417 32.57 -10.32 -16.83
C ASP A 417 32.08 -9.77 -18.18
N MET A 418 31.25 -8.71 -18.15
CA MET A 418 30.74 -8.03 -19.35
C MET A 418 31.63 -6.86 -19.82
N VAL A 419 32.53 -6.37 -18.98
CA VAL A 419 33.38 -5.21 -19.30
C VAL A 419 34.65 -5.68 -20.04
N PRO A 420 34.91 -5.21 -21.27
CA PRO A 420 36.12 -5.60 -22.00
C PRO A 420 37.39 -5.15 -21.26
N GLY A 421 38.29 -6.09 -20.97
CA GLY A 421 39.61 -5.83 -20.38
C GLY A 421 39.68 -5.92 -18.85
N SER A 422 38.55 -6.07 -18.14
CA SER A 422 38.56 -6.44 -16.72
C SER A 422 38.65 -7.95 -16.59
N GLY A 423 39.87 -8.49 -16.58
CA GLY A 423 40.08 -9.92 -16.34
C GLY A 423 39.61 -10.31 -14.94
N SER A 424 38.47 -11.00 -14.84
CA SER A 424 38.14 -11.78 -13.65
C SER A 424 39.03 -13.02 -13.66
N GLY A 425 39.92 -13.12 -12.67
CA GLY A 425 40.74 -14.31 -12.47
C GLY A 425 39.82 -15.52 -12.29
N GLY A 426 39.85 -16.44 -13.24
CA GLY A 426 38.87 -17.52 -13.35
C GLY A 426 38.77 -18.41 -12.12
N GLN A 427 37.53 -18.71 -11.73
CA GLN A 427 37.17 -20.04 -11.23
C GLN A 427 36.04 -20.57 -12.10
N GLY A 428 36.40 -21.47 -13.01
CA GLY A 428 35.47 -22.13 -13.90
C GLY A 428 34.51 -23.04 -13.14
N GLY A 429 33.26 -22.63 -13.03
CA GLY A 429 32.14 -23.47 -12.64
C GLY A 429 31.15 -23.56 -13.80
N SER A 430 31.46 -24.34 -14.82
CA SER A 430 30.53 -24.63 -15.93
C SER A 430 29.35 -25.44 -15.39
N SER A 431 28.29 -24.76 -14.97
CA SER A 431 27.01 -25.40 -14.66
C SER A 431 26.14 -25.38 -15.91
N LYS A 432 25.89 -26.58 -16.41
CA LYS A 432 25.18 -26.89 -17.65
C LYS A 432 23.71 -26.48 -17.49
N LEU A 433 23.28 -25.51 -18.29
CA LEU A 433 21.89 -25.04 -18.41
C LEU A 433 20.92 -26.23 -18.47
N LYS A 434 19.96 -26.26 -17.54
CA LYS A 434 18.73 -27.04 -17.67
C LYS A 434 17.57 -26.11 -17.36
N ASP A 435 16.86 -25.73 -18.42
CA ASP A 435 15.69 -24.87 -18.42
C ASP A 435 14.75 -25.25 -17.27
N SER A 436 14.68 -24.36 -16.28
CA SER A 436 13.75 -24.47 -15.16
C SER A 436 12.68 -23.42 -15.35
N HIS A 437 11.64 -23.79 -16.10
CA HIS A 437 10.39 -23.06 -16.14
C HIS A 437 9.77 -23.07 -14.74
N SER A 438 9.79 -21.92 -14.07
CA SER A 438 9.04 -21.68 -12.83
C SER A 438 7.54 -21.61 -13.17
N ILE A 439 6.85 -22.74 -13.03
CA ILE A 439 5.39 -22.80 -13.08
C ILE A 439 4.88 -22.37 -11.71
N GLN A 440 4.27 -21.19 -11.66
CA GLN A 440 3.52 -20.69 -10.53
C GLN A 440 2.25 -21.55 -10.39
N LYS A 441 2.03 -22.04 -9.17
CA LYS A 441 1.02 -23.05 -8.85
C LYS A 441 -0.29 -22.33 -8.53
N ASP A 442 -1.15 -22.19 -9.53
CA ASP A 442 -2.54 -21.79 -9.30
C ASP A 442 -3.28 -22.92 -8.59
N ASP A 443 -3.82 -22.61 -7.42
CA ASP A 443 -4.74 -23.45 -6.67
C ASP A 443 -6.07 -23.56 -7.43
N SER A 444 -6.10 -24.44 -8.43
CA SER A 444 -7.34 -25.05 -8.91
C SER A 444 -7.14 -26.56 -8.93
N SER A 445 -7.65 -27.20 -7.89
CA SER A 445 -7.64 -28.64 -7.69
C SER A 445 -8.49 -29.35 -8.75
N LYS A 446 -7.94 -29.59 -9.95
CA LYS A 446 -8.52 -30.54 -10.92
C LYS A 446 -7.45 -31.27 -11.72
N GLY A 447 -7.20 -32.52 -11.31
CA GLY A 447 -6.82 -33.63 -12.17
C GLY A 447 -5.54 -33.48 -12.99
N GLN A 448 -4.41 -33.89 -12.41
CA GLN A 448 -3.07 -33.95 -13.01
C GLN A 448 -2.91 -34.99 -14.15
N GLY A 449 -3.99 -35.36 -14.84
CA GLY A 449 -4.02 -36.34 -15.93
C GLY A 449 -4.15 -35.78 -17.35
N GLY A 450 -4.40 -34.47 -17.52
CA GLY A 450 -4.71 -33.88 -18.83
C GLY A 450 -3.51 -33.59 -19.73
N LEU A 451 -2.36 -33.21 -19.16
CA LEU A 451 -1.22 -32.71 -19.92
C LEU A 451 -0.53 -33.78 -20.79
N HIS A 452 -0.44 -35.01 -20.28
CA HIS A 452 0.15 -36.11 -21.06
C HIS A 452 -0.76 -36.53 -22.23
N PHE A 453 -2.09 -36.38 -22.08
CA PHE A 453 -3.04 -36.77 -23.12
C PHE A 453 -3.00 -35.79 -24.31
N SER A 454 -2.90 -34.48 -24.05
CA SER A 454 -2.81 -33.47 -25.11
C SER A 454 -1.55 -33.61 -25.95
N ILE A 455 -0.39 -33.88 -25.33
CA ILE A 455 0.87 -34.08 -26.05
C ILE A 455 0.82 -35.37 -26.87
N VAL A 456 0.31 -36.47 -26.28
CA VAL A 456 0.17 -37.74 -27.00
C VAL A 456 -0.82 -37.61 -28.16
N ALA A 457 -1.94 -36.90 -27.99
CA ALA A 457 -2.90 -36.64 -29.07
C ALA A 457 -2.27 -35.84 -30.22
N ALA A 458 -1.50 -34.79 -29.91
CA ALA A 458 -0.80 -33.99 -30.93
C ALA A 458 0.21 -34.82 -31.72
N LEU A 459 0.98 -35.70 -31.05
CA LEU A 459 1.92 -36.61 -31.70
C LEU A 459 1.23 -37.64 -32.60
N ILE A 460 0.08 -38.18 -32.17
CA ILE A 460 -0.72 -39.10 -32.99
C ILE A 460 -1.25 -38.40 -34.24
N VAL A 461 -1.78 -37.18 -34.11
CA VAL A 461 -2.27 -36.40 -35.27
C VAL A 461 -1.14 -36.12 -36.25
N LEU A 462 0.05 -35.75 -35.76
CA LEU A 462 1.23 -35.55 -36.60
C LEU A 462 1.63 -36.83 -37.35
N LEU A 463 1.62 -37.98 -36.66
CA LEU A 463 1.95 -39.27 -37.25
C LEU A 463 0.94 -39.67 -38.34
N VAL A 464 -0.36 -39.48 -38.09
CA VAL A 464 -1.42 -39.76 -39.07
C VAL A 464 -1.26 -38.87 -40.30
N ALA A 465 -0.93 -37.58 -40.12
CA ALA A 465 -0.69 -36.67 -41.24
C ALA A 465 0.53 -37.11 -42.09
N LEU A 466 1.60 -37.56 -41.46
CA LEU A 466 2.78 -38.09 -42.16
C LEU A 466 2.48 -39.37 -42.94
N ILE A 467 1.73 -40.30 -42.34
CA ILE A 467 1.31 -41.54 -42.99
C ILE A 467 0.40 -41.23 -44.18
N ALA A 468 -0.58 -40.33 -44.02
CA ALA A 468 -1.45 -39.91 -45.12
C ALA A 468 -0.62 -39.28 -46.25
N GLY A 469 0.33 -38.39 -45.93
CA GLY A 469 1.24 -37.78 -46.91
C GLY A 469 2.07 -38.81 -47.68
N LEU A 470 2.52 -39.87 -47.02
CA LEU A 470 3.23 -40.99 -47.67
C LEU A 470 2.32 -41.79 -48.62
N PHE A 471 1.06 -42.04 -48.25
CA PHE A 471 0.11 -42.73 -49.14
C PHE A 471 -0.25 -41.88 -50.38
N PHE A 472 -0.40 -40.57 -50.21
CA PHE A 472 -0.68 -39.67 -51.33
C PHE A 472 0.52 -39.48 -52.26
N THR A 473 1.75 -39.48 -51.73
CA THR A 473 2.97 -39.38 -52.56
C THR A 473 3.37 -40.71 -53.20
N GLY A 474 3.14 -41.84 -52.52
CA GLY A 474 3.42 -43.18 -53.04
C GLY A 474 2.49 -43.64 -54.17
N SER A 475 1.25 -43.14 -54.21
CA SER A 475 0.30 -43.51 -55.27
C SER A 475 0.52 -42.78 -56.60
N ALA A 476 1.42 -41.80 -56.65
CA ALA A 476 1.71 -41.04 -57.88
C ALA A 476 2.85 -41.65 -58.73
N GLY A 477 3.40 -42.80 -58.33
CA GLY A 477 4.62 -43.37 -58.93
C GLY A 477 4.41 -44.69 -59.68
N TYR A 478 3.60 -44.74 -60.73
CA TYR A 478 3.73 -45.80 -61.74
C TYR A 478 3.41 -45.28 -63.16
N PRO A 479 4.44 -44.85 -63.92
CA PRO A 479 4.38 -44.85 -65.37
C PRO A 479 5.03 -46.16 -65.86
N VAL A 480 4.22 -47.13 -66.28
CA VAL A 480 4.70 -48.31 -66.98
C VAL A 480 4.07 -48.31 -68.36
N THR A 481 4.90 -47.91 -69.33
CA THR A 481 4.92 -48.16 -70.79
C THR A 481 3.62 -48.48 -71.51
#